data_AF-A0A929YAY4-F1
#
_entry.id   AF-A0A929YAY4-F1
#
_cell.length_a   1.000
_cell.length_b   1.000
_cell.length_c   1.000
_cell.angle_alpha   90.00
_cell.angle_beta   90.00
_cell.angle_gamma   90.00
#
_symmetry.space_group_name_H-M   'P 1'
#
loop_
_entity.id
_entity.type
_entity.pdbx_description
1 polymer ?
#
loop_
_entity_poly.entity_id
_entity_poly.type
_entity_poly.pdbx_seq_one_letter_code
_entity_poly.pdbx_strand_id
1 'polypeptide(L)'
;MFPGAIDEYFKFSLGELAYRSLKFEVIKKNMDEFQPVAVVNYPQKKYKYTRVTEYKHFHPEVKSSQTIIGYEFPVEYTRGLERIYPIEDEKNKKLYRKYKLLAEKEYKDKRVLFGGRLGEYRYYDLENTIKSAIELADKIVKEYL
;
A
#
# COMPACT_ATOMS: atom_id res chain seq x y z
N MET A 1 2.92 -4.99 -18.40
CA MET A 1 2.10 -4.61 -17.22
C MET A 1 2.89 -3.62 -16.38
N PHE A 2 2.25 -2.57 -15.86
CA PHE A 2 2.85 -1.55 -15.01
C PHE A 2 2.07 -1.47 -13.67
N PRO A 3 2.67 -1.92 -12.55
CA PRO A 3 2.02 -1.91 -11.24
C PRO A 3 2.27 -0.64 -10.42
N GLY A 4 3.07 0.29 -10.95
CA GLY A 4 3.45 1.54 -10.28
C GLY A 4 2.34 2.58 -10.27
N ALA A 5 2.60 3.72 -9.62
CA ALA A 5 1.61 4.78 -9.47
C ALA A 5 1.25 5.41 -10.82
N ILE A 6 -0.04 5.42 -11.14
CA ILE A 6 -0.56 5.87 -12.43
C ILE A 6 -0.25 7.34 -12.71
N ASP A 7 -0.37 8.20 -11.70
CA ASP A 7 -0.08 9.63 -11.80
C ASP A 7 1.40 9.89 -12.10
N GLU A 8 2.30 9.14 -11.46
CA GLU A 8 3.75 9.21 -11.66
C GLU A 8 4.18 8.75 -13.05
N TYR A 9 3.59 7.68 -13.58
CA TYR A 9 3.83 7.25 -14.96
C TYR A 9 3.58 8.38 -15.96
N PHE A 10 2.49 9.12 -15.75
CA PHE A 10 2.11 10.29 -16.56
C PHE A 10 2.77 11.60 -16.07
N LYS A 11 3.86 11.50 -15.31
CA LYS A 11 4.66 12.64 -14.81
C LYS A 11 3.83 13.71 -14.10
N PHE A 12 2.79 13.28 -13.37
CA PHE A 12 1.88 14.14 -12.63
C PHE A 12 1.14 15.18 -13.49
N SER A 13 0.99 14.92 -14.80
CA SER A 13 0.42 15.86 -15.78
C SER A 13 -0.99 16.39 -15.46
N LEU A 14 -1.77 15.68 -14.64
CA LEU A 14 -3.12 16.09 -14.22
C LEU A 14 -3.20 16.44 -12.72
N GLY A 15 -2.08 16.34 -11.99
CA GLY A 15 -1.97 16.48 -10.54
C GLY A 15 -1.58 15.17 -9.84
N GLU A 16 -1.29 15.26 -8.54
CA GLU A 16 -0.91 14.12 -7.71
C GLU A 16 -2.11 13.46 -7.03
N LEU A 17 -2.16 12.13 -7.06
CA LEU A 17 -3.11 11.35 -6.29
C LEU A 17 -2.66 11.29 -4.84
N ALA A 18 -3.58 11.57 -3.92
CA ALA A 18 -3.27 11.64 -2.50
C ALA A 18 -3.20 10.25 -1.86
N TYR A 19 -2.23 10.07 -0.97
CA TYR A 19 -2.09 8.85 -0.18
C TYR A 19 -1.87 9.19 1.29
N ARG A 20 -2.08 8.21 2.15
CA ARG A 20 -1.46 8.14 3.46
C ARG A 20 -0.21 7.27 3.37
N SER A 21 0.85 7.70 4.03
CA SER A 21 2.07 6.92 4.23
C SER A 21 2.19 6.52 5.70
N LEU A 22 3.16 5.66 6.00
CA LEU A 22 3.50 5.22 7.33
C LEU A 22 4.99 5.43 7.57
N LYS A 23 5.35 5.85 8.78
CA LYS A 23 6.72 5.76 9.28
C LYS A 23 6.78 4.70 10.36
N PHE A 24 7.82 3.90 10.33
CA PHE A 24 8.07 2.86 11.33
C PHE A 24 9.30 3.23 12.13
N GLU A 25 9.14 3.27 13.45
CA GLU A 25 10.28 3.34 14.39
C GLU A 25 10.49 1.95 14.98
N VAL A 26 11.62 1.33 14.64
CA VAL A 26 11.94 -0.03 15.06
C VAL A 26 12.96 0.00 16.19
N ILE A 27 12.61 -0.61 17.31
CA ILE A 27 13.40 -0.60 18.54
C ILE A 27 13.69 -2.04 18.97
N LYS A 28 14.93 -2.31 19.36
CA LYS A 28 15.33 -3.56 20.00
C LYS A 28 15.29 -3.41 21.52
N LYS A 29 14.71 -4.39 22.23
CA LYS A 29 14.70 -4.44 23.70
C LYS A 29 15.33 -5.73 24.23
N ASN A 30 16.06 -5.58 25.33
CA ASN A 30 16.66 -6.68 26.09
C ASN A 30 15.64 -7.25 27.08
N MET A 31 14.57 -7.83 26.54
CA MET A 31 13.56 -8.54 27.30
C MET A 31 12.87 -9.55 26.40
N ASP A 32 12.26 -10.57 27.02
CA ASP A 32 11.64 -11.67 26.31
C ASP A 32 10.33 -11.26 25.65
N GLU A 33 9.46 -10.52 26.34
CA GLU A 33 8.13 -10.14 25.85
C GLU A 33 7.83 -8.70 26.25
N PHE A 34 7.45 -7.86 25.29
CA PHE A 34 7.07 -6.47 25.53
C PHE A 34 5.56 -6.28 25.70
N GLN A 35 4.76 -7.05 24.96
CA GLN A 35 3.30 -7.03 24.97
C GLN A 35 2.77 -8.46 24.74
N PRO A 36 1.54 -8.80 25.18
CA PRO A 36 1.05 -10.18 25.16
C PRO A 36 0.64 -10.69 23.77
N VAL A 37 0.63 -9.84 22.74
CA VAL A 37 0.13 -10.17 21.39
C VAL A 37 0.95 -9.45 20.32
N ALA A 38 0.91 -9.96 19.08
CA ALA A 38 1.69 -9.42 17.97
C ALA A 38 1.42 -7.95 17.67
N VAL A 39 0.17 -7.49 17.76
CA VAL A 39 -0.21 -6.10 17.44
C VAL A 39 -1.17 -5.57 18.50
N VAL A 40 -0.84 -4.40 19.07
CA VAL A 40 -1.73 -3.64 19.97
C VAL A 40 -2.08 -2.31 19.30
N ASN A 41 -3.37 -1.99 19.21
CA ASN A 41 -3.86 -0.73 18.66
C ASN A 41 -4.00 0.33 19.76
N TYR A 42 -3.60 1.55 19.46
CA TYR A 42 -3.66 2.70 20.38
C TYR A 42 -4.60 3.78 19.82
N PRO A 43 -5.93 3.64 19.97
CA PRO A 43 -6.90 4.54 19.36
C PRO A 43 -6.99 5.93 20.04
N GLN A 44 -6.41 6.08 21.23
CA GLN A 44 -6.51 7.32 21.99
C GLN A 44 -5.62 8.42 21.38
N LYS A 45 -6.19 9.61 21.17
CA LYS A 45 -5.50 10.79 20.58
C LYS A 45 -4.21 11.22 21.29
N LYS A 46 -3.99 10.79 22.54
CA LYS A 46 -2.77 11.10 23.30
C LYS A 46 -1.52 10.42 22.73
N TYR A 47 -1.68 9.34 21.95
CA TYR A 47 -0.58 8.65 21.30
C TYR A 47 -0.35 9.18 19.89
N LYS A 48 0.91 9.37 19.51
CA LYS A 48 1.30 9.80 18.16
C LYS A 48 1.35 8.65 17.15
N TYR A 49 1.51 7.42 17.63
CA TYR A 49 1.48 6.19 16.85
C TYR A 49 0.09 5.54 16.94
N THR A 50 -0.27 4.75 15.92
CA THR A 50 -1.55 4.03 15.85
C THR A 50 -1.43 2.60 16.37
N ARG A 51 -0.27 1.98 16.18
CA ARG A 51 -0.04 0.56 16.50
C ARG A 51 1.37 0.32 17.01
N VAL A 52 1.48 -0.68 17.86
CA VAL A 52 2.77 -1.27 18.26
C VAL A 52 2.77 -2.74 17.89
N THR A 53 3.77 -3.14 17.13
CA THR A 53 3.95 -4.51 16.66
C THR A 53 5.16 -5.13 17.32
N GLU A 54 4.98 -6.26 18.00
CA GLU A 54 6.07 -7.09 18.51
C GLU A 54 6.23 -8.31 17.59
N TYR A 55 7.28 -8.29 16.76
CA TYR A 55 7.37 -9.16 15.59
C TYR A 55 7.54 -10.65 15.94
N LYS A 56 8.13 -10.97 17.10
CA LYS A 56 8.38 -12.37 17.49
C LYS A 56 7.09 -13.18 17.67
N HIS A 57 5.97 -12.54 17.98
CA HIS A 57 4.68 -13.22 18.12
C HIS A 57 4.13 -13.77 16.80
N PHE A 58 4.63 -13.32 15.64
CA PHE A 58 4.28 -13.93 14.35
C PHE A 58 4.99 -15.28 14.13
N HIS A 59 6.08 -15.53 14.85
CA HIS A 59 6.91 -16.74 14.75
C HIS A 59 7.24 -17.29 16.16
N PRO A 60 6.24 -17.75 16.93
CA PRO A 60 6.41 -18.15 18.33
C PRO A 60 7.38 -19.32 18.57
N GLU A 61 7.73 -20.06 17.51
CA GLU A 61 8.77 -21.08 17.47
C GLU A 61 10.18 -20.53 17.66
N VAL A 62 10.42 -19.26 17.27
CA VAL A 62 11.73 -18.61 17.39
C VAL A 62 11.93 -18.13 18.83
N LYS A 63 12.84 -18.77 19.56
CA LYS A 63 13.21 -18.36 20.93
C LYS A 63 14.31 -17.32 20.90
N SER A 64 14.10 -16.23 21.63
CA SER A 64 15.03 -15.11 21.76
C SER A 64 14.83 -14.44 23.12
N SER A 65 15.92 -14.13 23.80
CA SER A 65 15.92 -13.34 25.05
C SER A 65 15.79 -11.82 24.81
N GLN A 66 15.60 -11.44 23.54
CA GLN A 66 15.41 -10.09 23.08
C GLN A 66 14.16 -10.00 22.21
N THR A 67 13.61 -8.81 22.07
CA THR A 67 12.45 -8.55 21.21
C THR A 67 12.65 -7.33 20.33
N ILE A 68 11.99 -7.32 19.17
CA ILE A 68 11.95 -6.21 18.20
C ILE A 68 10.53 -5.67 18.17
N ILE A 69 10.41 -4.36 18.33
CA ILE A 69 9.15 -3.64 18.41
C ILE A 69 9.12 -2.58 17.32
N GLY A 70 8.03 -2.51 16.56
CA GLY A 70 7.77 -1.46 15.59
C GLY A 70 6.64 -0.54 16.05
N TYR A 71 6.89 0.76 16.14
CA TYR A 71 5.86 1.78 16.31
C TYR A 71 5.43 2.31 14.94
N GLU A 72 4.14 2.25 14.64
CA GLU A 72 3.57 2.73 13.38
C GLU A 72 3.01 4.15 13.53
N PHE A 73 3.55 5.09 12.77
CA PHE A 73 3.11 6.49 12.74
C PHE A 73 2.43 6.81 11.40
N PRO A 74 1.14 7.22 11.41
CA PRO A 74 0.50 7.69 10.19
C PRO A 74 1.06 9.06 9.80
N VAL A 75 1.42 9.21 8.53
CA VAL A 75 1.86 10.50 7.98
C VAL A 75 1.17 10.77 6.64
N GLU A 76 1.01 12.04 6.31
CA GLU A 76 0.60 12.41 4.96
C GLU A 76 1.68 11.98 3.96
N TYR A 77 1.26 11.45 2.82
CA TYR A 77 2.19 11.15 1.74
C TYR A 77 2.79 12.45 1.18
N THR A 78 4.10 12.43 1.01
CA THR A 78 4.84 13.38 0.18
C THR A 78 5.74 12.60 -0.75
N ARG A 79 6.17 13.19 -1.87
CA ARG A 79 7.14 12.56 -2.78
C ARG A 79 8.37 12.06 -2.00
N GLY A 80 8.81 10.85 -2.30
CA GLY A 80 9.88 10.15 -1.58
C GLY A 80 9.42 9.28 -0.41
N LEU A 81 8.16 9.42 0.06
CA LEU A 81 7.57 8.47 1.00
C LEU A 81 6.84 7.33 0.25
N GLU A 82 6.64 6.21 0.92
CA GLU A 82 5.88 5.10 0.34
C GLU A 82 4.38 5.42 0.33
N ARG A 83 3.72 5.16 -0.80
CA ARG A 83 2.26 5.27 -0.92
C ARG A 83 1.60 4.04 -0.28
N ILE A 84 0.90 4.17 0.84
CA ILE A 84 0.33 3.00 1.56
C ILE A 84 -1.20 2.92 1.39
N TYR A 85 -1.96 3.95 1.75
CA TYR A 85 -3.42 3.93 1.64
C TYR A 85 -3.90 5.03 0.69
N PRO A 86 -4.63 4.73 -0.40
CA PRO A 86 -5.22 5.76 -1.24
C PRO A 86 -6.25 6.58 -0.45
N ILE A 87 -6.32 7.88 -0.71
CA ILE A 87 -7.36 8.73 -0.12
C ILE A 87 -8.60 8.68 -1.03
N GLU A 88 -9.65 8.03 -0.56
CA GLU A 88 -10.88 7.77 -1.34
C GLU A 88 -11.92 8.91 -1.25
N ASP A 89 -11.48 10.16 -1.41
CA ASP A 89 -12.37 11.32 -1.49
C ASP A 89 -12.81 11.62 -2.94
N GLU A 90 -13.81 12.51 -3.09
CA GLU A 90 -14.35 12.87 -4.40
C GLU A 90 -13.35 13.58 -5.31
N LYS A 91 -12.39 14.32 -4.73
CA LYS A 91 -11.33 15.01 -5.50
C LYS A 91 -10.42 14.00 -6.17
N ASN A 92 -9.93 13.02 -5.41
CA ASN A 92 -9.02 11.98 -5.88
C ASN A 92 -9.73 10.99 -6.82
N LYS A 93 -10.99 10.63 -6.56
CA LYS A 93 -11.78 9.81 -7.49
C LYS A 93 -11.92 10.48 -8.86
N LYS A 94 -12.22 11.79 -8.89
CA LYS A 94 -12.29 12.56 -10.15
C LYS A 94 -10.95 12.62 -10.86
N LEU A 95 -9.86 12.84 -10.13
CA LEU A 95 -8.50 12.86 -10.70
C LEU A 95 -8.12 11.49 -11.27
N TYR A 96 -8.31 10.42 -10.50
CA TYR A 96 -8.02 9.05 -10.94
C TYR A 96 -8.81 8.67 -12.19
N ARG A 97 -10.09 9.03 -12.30
CA ARG A 97 -10.87 8.79 -13.52
C ARG A 97 -10.24 9.40 -14.76
N LYS A 98 -9.65 10.60 -14.67
CA LYS A 98 -8.94 11.23 -15.79
C LYS A 98 -7.68 10.45 -16.16
N TYR A 99 -6.91 10.03 -15.17
CA TYR A 99 -5.74 9.18 -15.40
C TYR A 99 -6.10 7.81 -15.99
N LYS A 100 -7.21 7.22 -15.55
CA LYS A 100 -7.73 5.96 -16.07
C LYS A 100 -8.05 6.06 -17.58
N LEU A 101 -8.61 7.18 -18.04
CA LEU A 101 -8.83 7.41 -19.47
C LEU A 101 -7.52 7.45 -20.27
N LEU A 102 -6.46 8.05 -19.72
CA LEU A 102 -5.14 8.03 -20.35
C LEU A 102 -4.54 6.61 -20.37
N ALA A 103 -4.68 5.86 -19.28
CA ALA A 103 -4.27 4.46 -19.19
C ALA A 103 -5.01 3.56 -20.20
N GLU A 104 -6.30 3.77 -20.39
CA GLU A 104 -7.10 3.05 -21.40
C GLU A 104 -6.62 3.35 -22.82
N LYS A 105 -6.17 4.58 -23.10
CA LYS A 105 -5.55 4.93 -24.38
C LYS A 105 -4.21 4.23 -24.57
N GLU A 106 -3.31 4.28 -23.56
CA GLU A 106 -2.02 3.57 -23.60
C GLU A 106 -2.21 2.06 -23.81
N TYR A 107 -3.26 1.47 -23.24
CA TYR A 107 -3.61 0.07 -23.47
C TYR A 107 -4.05 -0.20 -24.91
N LYS A 108 -4.97 0.63 -25.46
CA LYS A 108 -5.42 0.51 -26.86
C LYS A 108 -4.28 0.64 -27.87
N ASP A 109 -3.33 1.52 -27.58
CA ASP A 109 -2.11 1.72 -28.37
C ASP A 109 -1.07 0.60 -28.15
N LYS A 110 -1.43 -0.46 -27.38
CA LYS A 110 -0.60 -1.63 -27.04
C LYS A 110 0.72 -1.27 -26.37
N ARG A 111 0.76 -0.16 -25.61
CA ARG A 111 1.97 0.34 -24.94
C ARG A 111 2.10 -0.19 -23.53
N VAL A 112 1.09 0.07 -22.71
CA VAL A 112 1.12 -0.24 -21.27
C VAL A 112 -0.25 -0.69 -20.79
N LEU A 113 -0.24 -1.67 -19.90
CA LEU A 113 -1.39 -2.11 -19.13
C LEU A 113 -1.15 -1.84 -17.65
N PHE A 114 -1.99 -1.03 -17.03
CA PHE A 114 -1.93 -0.72 -15.60
C PHE A 114 -2.64 -1.81 -14.78
N GLY A 115 -2.15 -2.07 -13.57
CA GLY A 115 -2.78 -3.00 -12.64
C GLY A 115 -2.25 -2.83 -11.21
N GLY A 116 -2.83 -3.57 -10.28
CA GLY A 116 -2.40 -3.56 -8.88
C GLY A 116 -2.71 -2.27 -8.11
N ARG A 117 -2.31 -2.24 -6.84
CA ARG A 117 -2.70 -1.22 -5.85
C ARG A 117 -2.45 0.22 -6.31
N LEU A 118 -1.29 0.49 -6.90
CA LEU A 118 -0.88 1.84 -7.29
C LEU A 118 -1.36 2.21 -8.71
N GLY A 119 -1.36 1.27 -9.65
CA GLY A 119 -1.86 1.49 -11.00
C GLY A 119 -3.37 1.69 -11.04
N GLU A 120 -4.10 1.03 -10.14
CA GLU A 120 -5.57 1.11 -10.06
C GLU A 120 -6.08 2.08 -8.98
N TYR A 121 -5.18 2.78 -8.27
CA TYR A 121 -5.50 3.69 -7.18
C TYR A 121 -6.52 3.10 -6.19
N ARG A 122 -6.25 1.89 -5.69
CA ARG A 122 -7.17 1.14 -4.83
C ARG A 122 -6.41 0.45 -3.73
N TYR A 123 -7.01 0.29 -2.55
CA TYR A 123 -6.44 -0.54 -1.50
C TYR A 123 -6.73 -2.02 -1.78
N TYR A 124 -5.69 -2.84 -1.80
CA TYR A 124 -5.78 -4.29 -1.88
C TYR A 124 -4.99 -4.93 -0.75
N ASP A 125 -5.57 -5.96 -0.15
CA ASP A 125 -4.81 -6.97 0.57
C ASP A 125 -4.12 -7.94 -0.43
N LEU A 126 -3.42 -8.94 0.11
CA LEU A 126 -2.67 -9.89 -0.70
C LEU A 126 -3.60 -10.73 -1.60
N GLU A 127 -4.72 -11.21 -1.07
CA GLU A 127 -5.66 -12.05 -1.82
C GLU A 127 -6.29 -11.28 -2.99
N ASN A 128 -6.76 -10.05 -2.75
CA ASN A 128 -7.32 -9.20 -3.78
C ASN A 128 -6.28 -8.80 -4.83
N THR A 129 -5.02 -8.61 -4.43
CA THR A 129 -3.92 -8.35 -5.38
C THR A 129 -3.68 -9.55 -6.30
N ILE A 130 -3.62 -10.77 -5.74
CA ILE A 130 -3.44 -12.00 -6.51
C ILE A 130 -4.63 -12.21 -7.46
N LYS A 131 -5.85 -12.09 -6.94
CA LYS A 131 -7.08 -12.22 -7.72
C LYS A 131 -7.12 -11.22 -8.88
N SER A 132 -6.85 -9.96 -8.62
CA SER A 132 -6.79 -8.89 -9.64
C SER A 132 -5.76 -9.23 -10.73
N ALA A 133 -4.59 -9.73 -10.36
CA ALA A 133 -3.56 -10.12 -11.32
C ALA A 133 -3.99 -11.31 -12.20
N ILE A 134 -4.65 -12.32 -11.61
CA ILE A 134 -5.18 -13.48 -12.35
C ILE A 134 -6.28 -13.04 -13.32
N GLU A 135 -7.26 -12.26 -12.86
CA GLU A 135 -8.34 -11.73 -13.69
C GLU A 135 -7.80 -10.88 -14.86
N LEU A 136 -6.76 -10.10 -14.61
CA LEU A 136 -6.09 -9.31 -15.63
C LEU A 136 -5.40 -10.20 -16.67
N ALA A 137 -4.68 -11.24 -16.23
CA ALA A 137 -4.03 -12.19 -17.12
C ALA A 137 -5.05 -12.94 -17.99
N ASP A 138 -6.13 -13.45 -17.39
CA ASP A 138 -7.19 -14.16 -18.10
C ASP A 138 -7.86 -13.28 -19.16
N LYS A 139 -8.10 -12.01 -18.85
CA LYS A 139 -8.64 -11.05 -19.80
C LYS A 139 -7.72 -10.88 -21.01
N ILE A 140 -6.42 -10.70 -20.78
CA ILE A 140 -5.45 -10.54 -21.87
C ILE A 140 -5.42 -11.81 -22.72
N VAL A 141 -5.28 -12.99 -22.10
CA VAL A 141 -5.21 -14.26 -22.84
C VAL A 141 -6.43 -14.44 -23.75
N LYS A 142 -7.64 -14.13 -23.27
CA LYS A 142 -8.88 -14.17 -24.06
C LYS A 142 -8.95 -13.15 -25.20
N GLU A 143 -8.23 -12.03 -25.11
CA GLU A 143 -8.18 -11.05 -26.19
C GLU A 143 -7.21 -11.46 -27.32
N TYR A 144 -6.29 -12.40 -27.06
CA TYR A 144 -5.28 -12.88 -28.01
C TYR A 144 -5.59 -14.26 -28.61
N LEU A 145 -6.58 -14.98 -28.07
CA LEU A 145 -7.10 -16.26 -28.58
C LEU A 145 -8.42 -16.03 -29.31
#